data_AF-A0A8J2ZUP6-F1
#
_entry.id   AF-A0A8J2ZUP6-F1
#
_cell.length_a   1.000
_cell.length_b   1.000
_cell.length_c   1.000
_cell.angle_alpha   90.00
_cell.angle_beta   90.00
_cell.angle_gamma   90.00
#
_symmetry.space_group_name_H-M   'P 1'
#
loop_
_entity.id
_entity.type
_entity.pdbx_description
1 polymer ?
#
loop_
_entity_poly.entity_id
_entity_poly.type
_entity_poly.pdbx_seq_one_letter_code
_entity_poly.pdbx_strand_id
1 'polypeptide(L)'
;MKPEFLSTIGLPLIVESTNEFRRDYNRSDLKVAGIVFNIVTNSREAMASKREIKALARQYEWPWFEEEISFSDSYTRSVREISSIMDTRYARASTTDEFRAFAEAFSRTISL
;
A
#
# COMPACT_ATOMS: atom_id res chain seq x y z
N MET A 1 -1.66 -19.56 -8.69
CA MET A 1 -0.83 -19.18 -7.52
C MET A 1 -1.69 -18.30 -6.63
N LYS A 2 -1.81 -18.60 -5.32
CA LYS A 2 -2.68 -17.83 -4.41
C LYS A 2 -2.03 -16.46 -4.08
N PRO A 3 -2.71 -15.32 -4.33
CA PRO A 3 -2.12 -13.98 -4.16
C PRO A 3 -1.63 -13.69 -2.73
N GLU A 4 -2.32 -14.26 -1.75
CA GLU A 4 -2.08 -14.18 -0.31
C GLU A 4 -0.72 -14.73 0.16
N PHE A 5 -0.05 -15.58 -0.65
CA PHE A 5 1.31 -16.04 -0.34
C PHE A 5 2.40 -14.99 -0.67
N LEU A 6 2.16 -14.10 -1.63
CA LEU A 6 3.16 -13.13 -2.10
C LEU A 6 3.26 -11.91 -1.20
N SER A 7 2.16 -11.48 -0.56
CA SER A 7 2.17 -10.27 0.27
C SER A 7 2.87 -10.49 1.62
N THR A 8 2.69 -11.65 2.26
CA THR A 8 3.30 -11.96 3.58
C THR A 8 4.76 -12.38 3.45
N ILE A 9 5.15 -13.08 2.37
CA ILE A 9 6.57 -13.38 2.06
C ILE A 9 7.30 -12.15 1.50
N GLY A 10 6.58 -11.29 0.78
CA GLY A 10 7.15 -10.10 0.17
C GLY A 10 7.65 -9.07 1.18
N LEU A 11 6.96 -8.88 2.31
CA LEU A 11 7.37 -7.84 3.27
C LEU A 11 8.76 -8.10 3.88
N PRO A 12 9.08 -9.30 4.38
CA PRO A 12 10.46 -9.62 4.80
C PRO A 12 11.50 -9.43 3.69
N LEU A 13 11.18 -9.81 2.45
CA LEU A 13 12.09 -9.62 1.31
C LEU A 13 12.33 -8.14 0.98
N ILE A 14 11.30 -7.30 1.09
CA ILE A 14 11.43 -5.85 0.91
C ILE A 14 12.28 -5.25 2.03
N VAL A 15 12.13 -5.73 3.27
CA VAL A 15 12.98 -5.32 4.39
C VAL A 15 14.44 -5.64 4.10
N GLU A 16 14.72 -6.88 3.70
CA GLU A 16 16.07 -7.33 3.35
C GLU A 16 16.65 -6.50 2.20
N SER A 17 15.92 -6.38 1.09
CA SER A 17 16.34 -5.59 -0.08
C SER A 17 16.58 -4.11 0.27
N THR A 18 15.76 -3.52 1.13
CA THR A 18 15.96 -2.14 1.60
C THR A 18 17.24 -2.02 2.42
N ASN A 19 17.50 -2.97 3.32
CA ASN A 19 18.72 -2.96 4.15
C ASN A 19 19.98 -3.20 3.32
N GLU A 20 19.93 -4.10 2.35
CA GLU A 20 21.01 -4.31 1.38
C GLU A 20 21.29 -3.02 0.60
N PHE A 21 20.26 -2.39 0.06
CA PHE A 21 20.41 -1.12 -0.66
C PHE A 21 21.02 -0.02 0.22
N ARG A 22 20.60 0.09 1.48
CA ARG A 22 21.18 1.06 2.43
C ARG A 22 22.67 0.83 2.65
N ARG A 23 23.08 -0.43 2.78
CA ARG A 23 24.47 -0.84 2.98
C ARG A 23 25.31 -0.59 1.73
N ASP A 24 24.83 -1.06 0.58
CA ASP A 24 25.58 -1.06 -0.68
C ASP A 24 25.79 0.36 -1.23
N TYR A 25 24.87 1.28 -0.95
CA TYR A 25 24.93 2.68 -1.40
C TYR A 25 25.18 3.69 -0.27
N ASN A 26 25.47 3.24 0.95
CA ASN A 26 25.67 4.08 2.13
C ASN A 26 24.54 5.10 2.39
N ARG A 27 23.29 4.69 2.12
CA ARG A 27 22.07 5.51 2.24
C ARG A 27 21.42 5.34 3.60
N SER A 28 22.09 5.80 4.66
CA SER A 28 21.55 5.74 6.02
C SER A 28 20.25 6.57 6.18
N ASP A 29 20.03 7.53 5.29
CA ASP A 29 18.87 8.42 5.19
C ASP A 29 17.62 7.76 4.56
N LEU A 30 17.77 6.63 3.85
CA LEU A 30 16.63 5.92 3.27
C LEU A 30 15.74 5.35 4.38
N LYS A 31 14.47 5.74 4.36
CA LYS A 31 13.44 5.32 5.32
C LYS A 31 12.17 4.91 4.59
N VAL A 32 11.45 3.97 5.18
CA VAL A 32 10.11 3.59 4.74
C VAL A 32 9.11 4.60 5.28
N ALA A 33 8.39 5.28 4.38
CA ALA A 33 7.37 6.27 4.75
C ALA A 33 6.12 5.62 5.36
N GLY A 34 5.76 4.42 4.91
CA GLY A 34 4.72 3.60 5.50
C GLY A 34 4.12 2.58 4.53
N ILE A 35 3.28 1.71 5.07
CA ILE A 35 2.54 0.68 4.33
C ILE A 35 1.10 1.17 4.11
N VAL A 36 0.61 1.07 2.88
CA VAL A 36 -0.81 1.31 2.53
C VAL A 36 -1.45 0.03 2.04
N PHE A 37 -2.66 -0.27 2.52
CA PHE A 37 -3.44 -1.41 2.02
C PHE A 37 -4.31 -0.95 0.86
N ASN A 38 -4.08 -1.53 -0.31
CA ASN A 38 -4.88 -1.29 -1.51
C ASN A 38 -5.70 -2.54 -1.88
N ILE A 39 -6.67 -2.35 -2.78
CA ILE A 39 -7.54 -3.44 -3.28
C ILE A 39 -8.19 -4.17 -2.08
N VAL A 40 -8.57 -3.40 -1.06
CA VAL A 40 -9.13 -3.97 0.16
C VAL A 40 -10.50 -4.56 -0.15
N THR A 41 -10.70 -5.78 0.34
CA THR A 41 -12.00 -6.46 0.37
C THR A 41 -12.32 -6.87 1.80
N ASN A 42 -13.61 -7.04 2.11
CA ASN A 42 -14.08 -7.45 3.44
C ASN A 42 -14.13 -8.98 3.62
N SER A 43 -13.34 -9.74 2.86
CA SER A 43 -13.26 -11.19 3.05
C SER A 43 -12.53 -11.54 4.34
N ARG A 44 -12.82 -12.73 4.89
CA ARG A 44 -12.18 -13.22 6.11
C ARG A 44 -10.67 -13.37 5.91
N GLU A 45 -10.29 -13.82 4.72
CA GLU A 45 -8.91 -13.98 4.27
C GLU A 45 -8.19 -12.63 4.23
N ALA A 46 -8.79 -11.61 3.62
CA ALA A 46 -8.21 -10.27 3.55
C ALA A 46 -7.99 -9.68 4.95
N MET A 47 -8.95 -9.86 5.87
CA MET A 47 -8.80 -9.43 7.25
C MET A 47 -7.67 -10.18 7.99
N ALA A 48 -7.49 -11.47 7.73
CA ALA A 48 -6.39 -12.25 8.31
C ALA A 48 -5.03 -11.76 7.78
N SER A 49 -4.88 -11.60 6.47
CA SER A 49 -3.64 -11.12 5.84
C SER A 49 -3.25 -9.72 6.35
N LYS A 50 -4.22 -8.80 6.53
CA LYS A 50 -3.93 -7.49 7.12
C LYS A 50 -3.37 -7.59 8.54
N ARG A 51 -3.90 -8.50 9.36
CA ARG A 51 -3.40 -8.70 10.74
C ARG A 51 -1.97 -9.21 10.74
N GLU A 52 -1.66 -10.16 9.86
CA GLU A 52 -0.30 -10.68 9.69
C GLU A 52 0.67 -9.58 9.23
N ILE A 53 0.30 -8.81 8.22
CA ILE A 53 1.12 -7.68 7.72
C ILE A 53 1.33 -6.64 8.82
N LYS A 54 0.28 -6.26 9.57
CA LYS A 54 0.40 -5.32 10.70
C LYS A 54 1.29 -5.88 11.81
N ALA A 55 1.26 -7.18 12.07
CA ALA A 55 2.15 -7.81 13.05
C ALA A 55 3.62 -7.77 12.60
N LEU A 56 3.91 -8.07 11.34
CA LEU A 56 5.25 -7.97 10.77
C LEU A 56 5.75 -6.51 10.73
N ALA A 57 4.91 -5.58 10.30
CA ALA A 57 5.25 -4.16 10.26
C ALA A 57 5.69 -3.63 11.63
N ARG A 58 5.02 -4.07 12.71
CA ARG A 58 5.45 -3.74 14.09
C ARG A 58 6.82 -4.30 14.45
N GLN A 59 7.18 -5.50 13.97
CA GLN A 59 8.51 -6.08 14.23
C GLN A 59 9.63 -5.28 13.55
N TYR A 60 9.34 -4.67 12.40
CA TYR A 60 10.30 -3.87 11.63
C TYR A 60 10.19 -2.36 11.86
N GLU A 61 9.33 -1.93 12.81
CA GLU A 61 9.06 -0.52 13.10
C GLU A 61 8.59 0.28 11.87
N TRP A 62 7.89 -0.39 10.95
CA TRP A 62 7.33 0.25 9.75
C TRP A 62 5.93 0.78 10.05
N PRO A 63 5.69 2.10 9.89
CA PRO A 63 4.36 2.66 10.06
C PRO A 63 3.43 2.15 8.95
N TRP A 64 2.13 2.19 9.19
CA TRP A 64 1.12 1.98 8.16
C TRP A 64 0.11 3.12 8.20
N PHE A 65 -0.53 3.37 7.06
CA PHE A 65 -1.63 4.32 6.95
C PHE A 65 -2.93 3.65 7.43
N GLU A 66 -3.76 4.40 8.15
CA GLU A 66 -5.10 3.94 8.51
C GLU A 66 -6.07 4.07 7.33
N GLU A 67 -5.74 4.96 6.38
CA GLU A 67 -6.40 5.08 5.10
C GLU A 67 -6.12 3.85 4.24
N GLU A 68 -7.20 3.18 3.86
CA GLU A 68 -7.17 2.02 2.99
C GLU A 68 -7.88 2.34 1.69
N ILE A 69 -7.47 1.68 0.61
CA ILE A 69 -8.09 1.87 -0.69
C ILE A 69 -8.83 0.60 -1.08
N SER A 70 -10.15 0.71 -1.18
CA SER A 70 -11.05 -0.41 -1.47
C SER A 70 -10.87 -0.89 -2.91
N PHE A 71 -11.20 -2.16 -3.17
CA PHE A 71 -11.29 -2.64 -4.53
C PHE A 71 -12.35 -1.85 -5.33
N SER A 72 -12.01 -1.44 -6.55
CA SER A 72 -12.92 -0.81 -7.50
C SER A 72 -12.68 -1.32 -8.91
N ASP A 73 -13.75 -1.58 -9.66
CA ASP A 73 -13.66 -1.95 -11.08
C ASP A 73 -13.01 -0.85 -11.94
N SER A 74 -12.98 0.40 -11.43
CA SER A 74 -12.30 1.52 -12.08
C SER A 74 -10.79 1.31 -12.22
N TYR A 75 -10.14 0.55 -11.32
CA TYR A 75 -8.71 0.24 -11.39
C TYR A 75 -8.34 -0.55 -12.65
N THR A 76 -9.09 -1.61 -12.94
CA THR A 76 -8.83 -2.48 -14.09
C THR A 76 -9.04 -1.72 -15.40
N ARG A 77 -9.94 -0.72 -15.40
CA ARG A 77 -10.21 0.12 -16.55
C ARG A 77 -9.20 1.26 -16.73
N SER A 78 -8.82 1.96 -15.67
CA SER A 78 -7.81 3.03 -15.77
C SER A 78 -6.47 2.51 -16.29
N VAL A 79 -6.07 1.31 -15.90
CA VAL A 79 -4.88 0.62 -16.44
C VAL A 79 -5.03 0.31 -17.94
N ARG A 80 -6.24 -0.09 -18.39
CA ARG A 80 -6.51 -0.36 -19.81
C ARG A 80 -6.65 0.90 -20.65
N GLU A 81 -7.13 1.99 -20.05
CA GLU A 81 -7.44 3.26 -20.72
C GLU A 81 -6.29 4.29 -20.61
N ILE A 82 -5.21 3.98 -19.87
CA ILE A 82 -4.08 4.89 -19.59
C ILE A 82 -4.59 6.25 -19.09
N SER A 83 -5.58 6.21 -18.19
CA SER A 83 -6.22 7.39 -17.61
C SER A 83 -5.97 7.43 -16.10
N SER A 84 -5.97 8.63 -15.53
CA SER A 84 -5.96 8.77 -14.07
C SER A 84 -7.22 8.11 -13.50
N ILE A 85 -7.11 7.47 -12.34
CA ILE A 85 -8.29 6.93 -11.64
C ILE A 85 -9.33 8.02 -11.33
N MET A 86 -8.87 9.27 -11.23
CA MET A 86 -9.69 10.47 -11.02
C MET A 86 -10.50 10.87 -12.26
N ASP A 87 -10.09 10.43 -13.46
CA ASP A 87 -10.67 10.86 -14.74
C ASP A 87 -11.59 9.81 -15.36
N THR A 88 -11.74 8.63 -14.73
CA THR A 88 -12.63 7.59 -15.24
C THR A 88 -14.09 7.94 -14.94
N ARG A 89 -14.97 7.82 -15.94
CA ARG A 89 -16.44 8.02 -15.83
C ARG A 89 -17.16 7.09 -14.83
N TYR A 90 -16.41 6.21 -14.15
CA TYR A 90 -16.88 5.22 -13.18
C TYR A 90 -16.13 5.29 -11.85
N ALA A 91 -15.32 6.32 -11.61
CA ALA A 91 -14.76 6.59 -10.29
C ALA A 91 -15.93 6.80 -9.32
N ARG A 92 -16.25 5.76 -8.54
CA ARG A 92 -17.24 5.89 -7.47
C ARG A 92 -16.67 6.94 -6.52
N ALA A 93 -17.47 7.95 -6.18
CA ALA A 93 -17.04 9.06 -5.33
C ALA A 93 -16.29 8.57 -4.08
N SER A 94 -16.73 7.44 -3.51
CA SER A 94 -16.08 6.76 -2.39
C SER A 94 -14.60 6.40 -2.62
N THR A 95 -14.23 5.87 -3.80
CA THR A 95 -12.83 5.49 -4.10
C THR A 95 -11.97 6.73 -4.32
N THR A 96 -12.51 7.76 -4.94
CA THR A 96 -11.81 9.05 -5.09
C THR A 96 -11.54 9.70 -3.73
N ASP A 97 -12.49 9.63 -2.81
CA ASP A 97 -12.34 10.17 -1.46
C ASP A 97 -11.33 9.35 -0.62
N GLU A 98 -11.33 8.02 -0.74
CA GLU A 98 -10.30 7.15 -0.13
C GLU A 98 -8.89 7.52 -0.61
N PHE A 99 -8.71 7.71 -1.92
CA PHE A 99 -7.43 8.15 -2.49
C PHE A 99 -7.01 9.54 -2.01
N ARG A 100 -7.95 10.48 -1.95
CA ARG A 100 -7.68 11.83 -1.45
C ARG A 100 -7.26 11.79 0.02
N ALA A 101 -7.98 11.05 0.85
CA ALA A 101 -7.65 10.87 2.26
C ALA A 101 -6.25 10.29 2.43
N PHE A 102 -5.91 9.24 1.68
CA PHE A 102 -4.56 8.66 1.69
C PHE A 102 -3.50 9.66 1.22
N ALA A 103 -3.75 10.41 0.14
CA ALA A 103 -2.81 11.40 -0.38
C ALA A 103 -2.53 12.51 0.65
N GLU A 104 -3.56 12.99 1.36
CA GLU A 104 -3.39 13.96 2.45
C GLU A 104 -2.59 13.37 3.62
N ALA A 105 -2.87 12.13 4.01
CA ALA A 105 -2.13 11.44 5.06
C ALA A 105 -0.66 11.23 4.69
N PHE A 106 -0.41 10.83 3.45
CA PHE A 106 0.94 10.68 2.90
C PHE A 106 1.68 12.01 2.90
N SER A 107 1.08 13.09 2.39
CA SER A 107 1.68 14.44 2.37
C SER A 107 2.12 14.89 3.76
N ARG A 108 1.25 14.70 4.77
CA ARG A 108 1.56 14.99 6.17
C ARG A 108 2.75 14.17 6.68
N THR A 109 2.81 12.87 6.38
CA THR A 109 3.89 11.98 6.81
C THR A 109 5.23 12.37 6.21
N ILE A 110 5.27 12.79 4.95
CA ILE A 110 6.53 13.14 4.25
C ILE A 110 6.82 14.65 4.22
N SER A 111 5.99 15.47 4.88
CA SER A 111 6.13 16.92 4.96
C SER A 111 6.12 17.64 3.61
N LEU A 112 5.22 17.21 2.71
CA LEU A 112 4.89 17.92 1.47
C LEU A 112 3.64 18.78 1.63
#